data_AF-A0A957MCR6-F1
#
_entry.id   AF-A0A957MCR6-F1
#
_cell.length_a   1.000
_cell.length_b   1.000
_cell.length_c   1.000
_cell.angle_alpha   90.00
_cell.angle_beta   90.00
_cell.angle_gamma   90.00
#
_symmetry.space_group_name_H-M   'P 1'
#
loop_
_entity.id
_entity.type
_entity.pdbx_description
1 polymer ?
#
loop_
_entity_poly.entity_id
_entity_poly.type
_entity_poly.pdbx_seq_one_letter_code
_entity_poly.pdbx_strand_id
1 'polypeptide(L)'
;PLQGGAWLAWPLALASHGWMVRRNDGKPGIDIYHAGGVWLVAYLAAVGASGLLTQAGAGDTLIAASTLLMLAGVVWVMAMFAGRLPAPIGNNAATYLVYGAGPVALAGIVYLLYASVRFDGAMTRLPYLPLLNPLGLASAAMLAAALYWLWRVRAVMPSVGRALWSLRWVWVAVLVFAVSAELARIVHNVLGVPFTFADLYGSELYQMMLSVTWGVMALGFMVAGNRSRSRARWFAGAIILAITVVKLFLVDLSGIGTVARIVSFIGVGLLILLIAFVAPAPHRAEAEATVAEV
;
A
#
# COMPACT_ATOMS: atom_id res chain seq x y z
N PRO A 1 -26.47 -5.23 -1.64
CA PRO A 1 -26.54 -6.02 -2.89
C PRO A 1 -27.05 -7.46 -2.74
N LEU A 2 -27.07 -8.08 -1.54
CA LEU A 2 -27.46 -9.49 -1.35
C LEU A 2 -28.90 -9.70 -0.82
N GLN A 3 -29.67 -8.64 -0.59
CA GLN A 3 -31.04 -8.72 -0.06
C GLN A 3 -32.07 -9.05 -1.17
N GLY A 4 -33.25 -9.57 -0.78
CA GLY A 4 -34.44 -9.65 -1.65
C GLY A 4 -34.33 -10.58 -2.87
N GLY A 5 -33.56 -11.68 -2.79
CA GLY A 5 -33.38 -12.63 -3.91
C GLY A 5 -32.14 -12.38 -4.78
N ALA A 6 -31.41 -11.29 -4.53
CA ALA A 6 -30.20 -10.95 -5.27
C ALA A 6 -29.05 -11.96 -5.07
N TRP A 7 -29.12 -12.82 -4.04
CA TRP A 7 -28.18 -13.94 -3.82
C TRP A 7 -28.15 -14.95 -4.98
N LEU A 8 -29.25 -15.10 -5.73
CA LEU A 8 -29.29 -15.89 -6.99
C LEU A 8 -29.02 -15.02 -8.23
N ALA A 9 -29.42 -13.74 -8.20
CA ALA A 9 -29.26 -12.85 -9.34
C ALA A 9 -27.78 -12.58 -9.69
N TRP A 10 -26.91 -12.42 -8.68
CA TRP A 10 -25.49 -12.16 -8.92
C TRP A 10 -24.71 -13.34 -9.51
N PRO A 11 -24.84 -14.58 -9.00
CA PRO A 11 -24.26 -15.75 -9.66
C PRO A 11 -24.73 -15.90 -11.11
N LEU A 12 -26.01 -15.70 -11.38
CA LEU A 12 -26.56 -15.75 -12.74
C LEU A 12 -26.01 -14.63 -13.63
N ALA A 13 -25.86 -13.41 -13.10
CA ALA A 13 -25.26 -12.28 -13.81
C ALA A 13 -23.77 -12.52 -14.12
N LEU A 14 -23.01 -13.11 -13.20
CA LEU A 14 -21.61 -13.46 -13.42
C LEU A 14 -21.48 -14.61 -14.44
N ALA A 15 -22.37 -15.60 -14.38
CA ALA A 15 -22.40 -16.70 -15.35
C ALA A 15 -22.77 -16.20 -16.75
N SER A 16 -23.76 -15.32 -16.88
CA SER A 16 -24.17 -14.73 -18.15
C SER A 16 -23.09 -13.81 -18.72
N HIS A 17 -22.44 -13.00 -17.88
CA HIS A 17 -21.29 -12.19 -18.27
C HIS A 17 -20.14 -13.07 -18.76
N GLY A 18 -19.78 -14.11 -18.01
CA GLY A 18 -18.75 -15.06 -18.40
C GLY A 18 -19.06 -15.73 -19.73
N TRP A 19 -20.30 -16.19 -19.94
CA TRP A 19 -20.76 -16.78 -21.20
C TRP A 19 -20.69 -15.80 -22.37
N MET A 20 -21.14 -14.55 -22.17
CA MET A 20 -21.06 -13.49 -23.17
C MET A 20 -19.61 -13.21 -23.58
N VAL A 21 -18.70 -13.13 -22.61
CA VAL A 21 -17.27 -12.92 -22.85
C VAL A 21 -16.67 -14.12 -23.60
N ARG A 22 -16.99 -15.36 -23.21
CA ARG A 22 -16.53 -16.58 -23.92
C ARG A 22 -16.98 -16.59 -25.38
N ARG A 23 -18.25 -16.24 -25.63
CA ARG A 23 -18.87 -16.33 -26.97
C ARG A 23 -18.37 -15.23 -27.93
N ASN A 24 -17.88 -14.12 -27.38
CA ASN A 24 -17.42 -12.97 -28.15
C ASN A 24 -15.91 -12.76 -28.07
N ASP A 25 -15.17 -13.76 -27.57
CA ASP A 25 -13.70 -13.72 -27.50
C ASP A 25 -13.11 -13.47 -28.91
N GLY A 26 -12.09 -12.61 -28.98
CA GLY A 26 -11.47 -12.18 -30.24
C GLY A 26 -12.24 -11.12 -31.05
N LYS A 27 -13.41 -10.66 -30.61
CA LYS A 27 -14.10 -9.53 -31.27
C LYS A 27 -13.56 -8.17 -30.82
N PRO A 28 -13.53 -7.15 -31.70
CA PRO A 28 -13.13 -5.79 -31.32
C PRO A 28 -13.97 -5.26 -30.14
N GLY A 29 -13.31 -4.67 -29.15
CA GLY A 29 -13.96 -4.06 -27.99
C GLY A 29 -14.34 -5.02 -26.86
N ILE A 30 -14.08 -6.34 -26.98
CA ILE A 30 -14.40 -7.29 -25.90
C ILE A 30 -13.54 -7.09 -24.64
N ASP A 31 -12.36 -6.48 -24.78
CA ASP A 31 -11.40 -6.21 -23.69
C ASP A 31 -12.01 -5.46 -22.50
N ILE A 32 -12.90 -4.50 -22.76
CA ILE A 32 -13.55 -3.73 -21.69
C ILE A 32 -14.49 -4.62 -20.86
N TYR A 33 -15.09 -5.65 -21.47
CA TYR A 33 -15.96 -6.58 -20.77
C TYR A 33 -15.13 -7.58 -19.95
N HIS A 34 -13.97 -8.01 -20.43
CA HIS A 34 -13.02 -8.77 -19.61
C HIS A 34 -12.64 -8.01 -18.32
N ALA A 35 -12.31 -6.72 -18.47
CA ALA A 35 -12.00 -5.84 -17.35
C ALA A 35 -13.22 -5.58 -16.45
N GLY A 36 -14.38 -5.33 -17.06
CA GLY A 36 -15.66 -5.09 -16.37
C GLY A 36 -16.09 -6.24 -15.46
N GLY A 37 -15.81 -7.49 -15.87
CA GLY A 37 -16.03 -8.65 -15.02
C GLY A 37 -15.21 -8.61 -13.73
N VAL A 38 -13.94 -8.19 -13.80
CA VAL A 38 -13.07 -8.02 -12.62
C VAL A 38 -13.61 -6.93 -11.70
N TRP A 39 -14.03 -5.80 -12.26
CA TRP A 39 -14.58 -4.68 -11.49
C TRP A 39 -15.88 -5.06 -10.79
N LEU A 40 -16.76 -5.79 -11.48
CA LEU A 40 -18.00 -6.30 -10.91
C LEU A 40 -17.70 -7.27 -9.76
N VAL A 41 -16.77 -8.21 -9.94
CA VAL A 41 -16.36 -9.13 -8.86
C VAL A 41 -15.77 -8.37 -7.68
N ALA A 42 -14.90 -7.37 -7.92
CA ALA A 42 -14.33 -6.54 -6.86
C ALA A 42 -15.42 -5.78 -6.08
N TYR A 43 -16.37 -5.17 -6.78
CA TYR A 43 -17.51 -4.49 -6.18
C TYR A 43 -18.38 -5.44 -5.34
N LEU A 44 -18.76 -6.60 -5.90
CA LEU A 44 -19.59 -7.57 -5.20
C LEU A 44 -18.89 -8.18 -3.99
N ALA A 45 -17.60 -8.47 -4.09
CA ALA A 45 -16.81 -8.98 -2.97
C ALA A 45 -16.73 -7.94 -1.85
N ALA A 46 -16.35 -6.69 -2.18
CA ALA A 46 -16.22 -5.60 -1.22
C ALA A 46 -17.54 -5.25 -0.54
N VAL A 47 -18.60 -4.98 -1.31
CA VAL A 47 -19.92 -4.59 -0.77
C VAL A 47 -20.64 -5.78 -0.13
N GLY A 48 -20.42 -7.00 -0.65
CA GLY A 48 -20.94 -8.23 -0.05
C GLY A 48 -20.36 -8.45 1.35
N ALA A 49 -19.03 -8.44 1.48
CA ALA A 49 -18.36 -8.64 2.76
C ALA A 49 -18.72 -7.53 3.77
N SER A 50 -18.64 -6.26 3.37
CA SER A 50 -18.95 -5.13 4.24
C SER A 50 -20.42 -5.12 4.65
N GLY A 51 -21.33 -5.45 3.73
CA GLY A 51 -22.77 -5.54 4.00
C GLY A 51 -23.16 -6.70 4.92
N LEU A 52 -22.46 -7.85 4.84
CA LEU A 52 -22.63 -8.96 5.77
C LEU A 52 -22.16 -8.58 7.18
N LEU A 53 -21.00 -7.94 7.29
CA LEU A 53 -20.46 -7.47 8.57
C LEU A 53 -21.34 -6.37 9.19
N THR A 54 -21.88 -5.47 8.37
CA THR A 54 -22.85 -4.46 8.83
C THR A 54 -24.09 -5.11 9.43
N GLN A 55 -24.65 -6.13 8.76
CA GLN A 55 -25.81 -6.88 9.27
C GLN A 55 -25.47 -7.67 10.55
N ALA A 56 -24.24 -8.14 10.69
CA ALA A 56 -23.76 -8.82 11.90
C ALA A 56 -23.46 -7.85 13.07
N GLY A 57 -23.64 -6.53 12.88
CA GLY A 57 -23.32 -5.52 13.89
C GLY A 57 -21.82 -5.41 14.16
N ALA A 58 -20.98 -5.65 13.16
CA ALA A 58 -19.55 -5.42 13.25
C ALA A 58 -19.23 -3.92 13.35
N GLY A 59 -18.14 -3.57 14.04
CA GLY A 59 -17.68 -2.18 14.11
C GLY A 59 -17.10 -1.69 12.78
N ASP A 60 -17.13 -0.37 12.58
CA ASP A 60 -16.73 0.31 11.34
C ASP A 60 -15.33 -0.06 10.86
N THR A 61 -14.36 -0.18 11.77
CA THR A 61 -12.98 -0.60 11.45
C THR A 61 -12.95 -1.97 10.77
N LEU A 62 -13.73 -2.94 11.25
CA LEU A 62 -13.76 -4.29 10.67
C LEU A 62 -14.46 -4.29 9.31
N ILE A 63 -15.53 -3.50 9.17
CA ILE A 63 -16.22 -3.29 7.89
C ILE A 63 -15.25 -2.67 6.87
N ALA A 64 -14.49 -1.65 7.28
CA ALA A 64 -13.51 -1.00 6.42
C ALA A 64 -12.35 -1.94 6.05
N ALA A 65 -11.82 -2.68 7.02
CA ALA A 65 -10.77 -3.68 6.81
C ALA A 65 -11.21 -4.76 5.82
N SER A 66 -12.45 -5.27 5.94
CA SER A 66 -12.97 -6.28 5.01
C SER A 66 -13.07 -5.77 3.57
N THR A 67 -13.51 -4.53 3.37
CA THR A 67 -13.58 -3.88 2.06
C THR A 67 -12.20 -3.86 1.42
N LEU A 68 -11.19 -3.38 2.15
CA LEU A 68 -9.82 -3.31 1.67
C LEU A 68 -9.23 -4.69 1.39
N LEU A 69 -9.49 -5.67 2.26
CA LEU A 69 -9.03 -7.05 2.10
C LEU A 69 -9.64 -7.72 0.87
N MET A 70 -10.91 -7.45 0.55
CA MET A 70 -11.56 -7.98 -0.66
C MET A 70 -10.94 -7.38 -1.93
N LEU A 71 -10.65 -6.08 -1.94
CA LEU A 71 -9.95 -5.43 -3.06
C LEU A 71 -8.55 -6.01 -3.24
N ALA A 72 -7.79 -6.17 -2.14
CA ALA A 72 -6.48 -6.81 -2.15
C ALA A 72 -6.54 -8.24 -2.69
N GLY A 73 -7.53 -9.02 -2.24
CA GLY A 73 -7.77 -10.40 -2.67
C GLY A 73 -8.02 -10.50 -4.18
N VAL A 74 -8.86 -9.63 -4.75
CA VAL A 74 -9.12 -9.64 -6.21
C VAL A 74 -7.84 -9.30 -6.99
N VAL A 75 -7.11 -8.26 -6.57
CA VAL A 75 -5.83 -7.89 -7.21
C VAL A 75 -4.83 -9.06 -7.14
N TRP A 76 -4.70 -9.69 -5.98
CA TRP A 76 -3.80 -10.83 -5.78
C TRP A 76 -4.20 -12.03 -6.63
N VAL A 77 -5.48 -12.41 -6.63
CA VAL A 77 -6.00 -13.55 -7.39
C VAL A 77 -5.79 -13.34 -8.89
N MET A 78 -6.06 -12.14 -9.42
CA MET A 78 -5.77 -11.84 -10.82
C MET A 78 -4.27 -11.91 -11.10
N ALA A 79 -3.43 -11.29 -10.27
CA ALA A 79 -1.97 -11.36 -10.39
C ALA A 79 -1.43 -12.80 -10.41
N MET A 80 -2.02 -13.68 -9.59
CA MET A 80 -1.57 -15.06 -9.43
C MET A 80 -2.07 -15.98 -10.54
N PHE A 81 -3.35 -15.87 -10.91
CA PHE A 81 -4.05 -16.89 -11.69
C PHE A 81 -4.48 -16.46 -13.10
N ALA A 82 -4.47 -15.17 -13.47
CA ALA A 82 -5.03 -14.73 -14.77
C ALA A 82 -4.47 -15.54 -15.96
N GLY A 83 -3.16 -15.76 -16.04
CA GLY A 83 -2.52 -16.55 -17.11
C GLY A 83 -2.61 -18.07 -16.97
N ARG A 84 -3.16 -18.59 -15.85
CA ARG A 84 -3.33 -20.03 -15.59
C ARG A 84 -4.78 -20.49 -15.75
N LEU A 85 -5.71 -19.54 -15.87
CA LEU A 85 -7.13 -19.84 -16.00
C LEU A 85 -7.47 -20.28 -17.43
N PRO A 86 -8.48 -21.16 -17.61
CA PRO A 86 -8.93 -21.55 -18.94
C PRO A 86 -9.40 -20.37 -19.79
N ALA A 87 -9.53 -20.61 -21.10
CA ALA A 87 -10.13 -19.65 -22.01
C ALA A 87 -11.52 -19.16 -21.51
N PRO A 88 -11.84 -17.87 -21.68
CA PRO A 88 -11.08 -16.85 -22.41
C PRO A 88 -10.13 -16.03 -21.51
N ILE A 89 -9.99 -16.38 -20.23
CA ILE A 89 -9.22 -15.58 -19.27
C ILE A 89 -7.72 -15.72 -19.51
N GLY A 90 -7.23 -16.96 -19.65
CA GLY A 90 -5.81 -17.23 -19.90
C GLY A 90 -5.28 -16.57 -21.17
N ASN A 91 -6.07 -16.62 -22.25
CA ASN A 91 -5.73 -16.02 -23.55
C ASN A 91 -5.60 -14.49 -23.46
N ASN A 92 -6.37 -13.85 -22.57
CA ASN A 92 -6.43 -12.41 -22.41
C ASN A 92 -5.81 -11.94 -21.07
N ALA A 93 -4.87 -12.69 -20.51
CA ALA A 93 -4.33 -12.44 -19.17
C ALA A 93 -3.77 -11.01 -18.99
N ALA A 94 -3.17 -10.43 -20.03
CA ALA A 94 -2.71 -9.05 -20.01
C ALA A 94 -3.85 -8.05 -19.77
N THR A 95 -4.99 -8.25 -20.42
CA THR A 95 -6.21 -7.42 -20.25
C THR A 95 -6.74 -7.52 -18.83
N TYR A 96 -6.83 -8.73 -18.28
CA TYR A 96 -7.27 -8.95 -16.88
C TYR A 96 -6.31 -8.33 -15.86
N LEU A 97 -5.00 -8.42 -16.08
CA LEU A 97 -4.00 -7.86 -15.18
C LEU A 97 -3.97 -6.33 -15.23
N VAL A 98 -4.00 -5.74 -16.42
CA VAL A 98 -3.79 -4.29 -16.55
C VAL A 98 -5.09 -3.51 -16.49
N TYR A 99 -6.06 -3.85 -17.34
CA TYR A 99 -7.33 -3.12 -17.42
C TYR A 99 -8.33 -3.61 -16.37
N GLY A 100 -8.29 -4.89 -16.00
CA GLY A 100 -9.10 -5.44 -14.90
C GLY A 100 -8.55 -5.06 -13.52
N ALA A 101 -7.41 -5.63 -13.14
CA ALA A 101 -6.86 -5.49 -11.79
C ALA A 101 -6.20 -4.13 -11.52
N GLY A 102 -5.73 -3.40 -12.55
CA GLY A 102 -5.09 -2.09 -12.37
C GLY A 102 -6.00 -1.04 -11.72
N PRO A 103 -7.21 -0.77 -12.26
CA PRO A 103 -8.18 0.12 -11.62
C PRO A 103 -8.58 -0.33 -10.21
N VAL A 104 -8.69 -1.64 -9.96
CA VAL A 104 -8.98 -2.18 -8.62
C VAL A 104 -7.81 -1.93 -7.66
N ALA A 105 -6.57 -2.09 -8.13
CA ALA A 105 -5.38 -1.79 -7.37
C ALA A 105 -5.32 -0.29 -7.00
N LEU A 106 -5.61 0.59 -7.97
CA LEU A 106 -5.70 2.03 -7.72
C LEU A 106 -6.80 2.36 -6.70
N ALA A 107 -8.01 1.82 -6.88
CA ALA A 107 -9.12 2.03 -5.97
C ALA A 107 -8.79 1.53 -4.55
N GLY A 108 -8.11 0.38 -4.43
CA GLY A 108 -7.66 -0.14 -3.14
C GLY A 108 -6.58 0.71 -2.48
N ILE A 109 -5.65 1.31 -3.24
CA ILE A 109 -4.67 2.26 -2.69
C ILE A 109 -5.36 3.55 -2.23
N VAL A 110 -6.27 4.10 -3.03
CA VAL A 110 -7.06 5.28 -2.64
C VAL A 110 -7.88 5.00 -1.39
N TYR A 111 -8.54 3.83 -1.33
CA TYR A 111 -9.31 3.41 -0.17
C TYR A 111 -8.43 3.18 1.07
N LEU A 112 -7.23 2.61 0.91
CA LEU A 112 -6.25 2.48 1.98
C LEU A 112 -5.89 3.85 2.57
N LEU A 113 -5.63 4.85 1.72
CA LEU A 113 -5.30 6.20 2.17
C LEU A 113 -6.47 6.82 2.94
N TYR A 114 -7.69 6.71 2.40
CA TYR A 114 -8.91 7.17 3.08
C TYR A 114 -9.11 6.48 4.43
N ALA A 115 -9.08 5.15 4.45
CA ALA A 115 -9.30 4.36 5.66
C ALA A 115 -8.23 4.63 6.73
N SER A 116 -6.99 4.92 6.30
CA SER A 116 -5.87 5.22 7.19
C SER A 116 -6.06 6.49 8.01
N VAL A 117 -6.82 7.46 7.51
CA VAL A 117 -7.14 8.71 8.24
C VAL A 117 -8.48 8.60 8.96
N ARG A 118 -9.39 7.77 8.44
CA ARG A 118 -10.77 7.72 8.94
C ARG A 118 -10.97 6.80 10.15
N PHE A 119 -10.23 5.69 10.22
CA PHE A 119 -10.49 4.63 11.18
C PHE A 119 -9.29 4.39 12.11
N ASP A 120 -9.61 4.24 13.39
CA ASP A 120 -8.66 4.12 14.51
C ASP A 120 -8.05 2.71 14.66
N GLY A 121 -8.56 1.71 13.95
CA GLY A 121 -8.08 0.33 14.06
C GLY A 121 -8.62 -0.44 15.27
N ALA A 122 -9.47 0.16 16.11
CA ALA A 122 -10.05 -0.49 17.28
C ALA A 122 -11.09 -1.55 16.89
N MET A 123 -11.21 -2.59 17.72
CA MET A 123 -12.27 -3.59 17.61
C MET A 123 -13.22 -3.49 18.80
N THR A 124 -14.53 -3.50 18.55
CA THR A 124 -15.56 -3.28 19.58
C THR A 124 -15.54 -4.31 20.72
N ARG A 125 -15.05 -5.53 20.46
CA ARG A 125 -15.08 -6.66 21.42
C ARG A 125 -13.73 -7.31 21.69
N LEU A 126 -12.67 -6.86 21.04
CA LEU A 126 -11.36 -7.49 21.14
C LEU A 126 -10.32 -6.46 21.58
N PRO A 127 -9.33 -6.85 22.41
CA PRO A 127 -8.26 -5.95 22.79
C PRO A 127 -7.47 -5.52 21.55
N TYR A 128 -7.02 -4.27 21.56
CA TYR A 128 -6.16 -3.76 20.50
C TYR A 128 -4.79 -4.45 20.56
N LEU A 129 -4.40 -5.10 19.47
CA LEU A 129 -3.08 -5.69 19.30
C LEU A 129 -2.28 -4.83 18.31
N PRO A 130 -1.19 -4.17 18.74
CA PRO A 130 -0.32 -3.42 17.83
C PRO A 130 0.12 -4.27 16.65
N LEU A 131 0.10 -3.70 15.44
CA LEU A 131 0.43 -4.34 14.15
C LEU A 131 -0.49 -5.48 13.69
N LEU A 132 -1.37 -6.00 14.57
CA LEU A 132 -2.28 -7.11 14.28
C LEU A 132 -3.76 -6.69 14.24
N ASN A 133 -4.04 -5.39 14.25
CA ASN A 133 -5.41 -4.95 14.03
C ASN A 133 -5.85 -5.24 12.58
N PRO A 134 -7.16 -5.47 12.33
CA PRO A 134 -7.64 -5.93 11.03
C PRO A 134 -7.34 -4.96 9.90
N LEU A 135 -7.40 -3.65 10.19
CA LEU A 135 -7.16 -2.62 9.19
C LEU A 135 -5.68 -2.53 8.80
N GLY A 136 -4.77 -2.66 9.77
CA GLY A 136 -3.33 -2.76 9.54
C GLY A 136 -2.99 -3.99 8.68
N LEU A 137 -3.56 -5.16 9.01
CA LEU A 137 -3.40 -6.39 8.22
C LEU A 137 -3.97 -6.25 6.80
N ALA A 138 -5.16 -5.68 6.64
CA ALA A 138 -5.74 -5.43 5.32
C ALA A 138 -4.93 -4.42 4.50
N SER A 139 -4.37 -3.40 5.15
CA SER A 139 -3.48 -2.42 4.50
C SER A 139 -2.17 -3.07 4.02
N ALA A 140 -1.56 -3.91 4.86
CA ALA A 140 -0.39 -4.68 4.49
C ALA A 140 -0.69 -5.65 3.33
N ALA A 141 -1.83 -6.34 3.37
CA ALA A 141 -2.28 -7.22 2.30
C ALA A 141 -2.49 -6.47 0.98
N MET A 142 -3.09 -5.28 1.03
CA MET A 142 -3.28 -4.44 -0.16
C MET A 142 -1.95 -3.97 -0.76
N LEU A 143 -1.01 -3.51 0.06
CA LEU A 143 0.32 -3.11 -0.40
C LEU A 143 1.08 -4.30 -1.01
N ALA A 144 1.02 -5.47 -0.37
CA ALA A 144 1.63 -6.68 -0.89
C ALA A 144 0.98 -7.12 -2.22
N ALA A 145 -0.35 -7.07 -2.32
CA ALA A 145 -1.09 -7.36 -3.55
C ALA A 145 -0.71 -6.40 -4.68
N ALA A 146 -0.59 -5.09 -4.40
CA ALA A 146 -0.19 -4.09 -5.38
C ALA A 146 1.25 -4.28 -5.86
N LEU A 147 2.18 -4.60 -4.95
CA LEU A 147 3.58 -4.89 -5.31
C LEU A 147 3.71 -6.17 -6.14
N TYR A 148 2.99 -7.24 -5.75
CA TYR A 148 2.96 -8.48 -6.50
C TYR A 148 2.33 -8.28 -7.89
N TRP A 149 1.22 -7.55 -7.96
CA TRP A 149 0.59 -7.14 -9.21
C TRP A 149 1.55 -6.35 -10.10
N LEU A 150 2.26 -5.35 -9.57
CA LEU A 150 3.22 -4.56 -10.33
C LEU A 150 4.36 -5.42 -10.88
N TRP A 151 4.86 -6.37 -10.08
CA TRP A 151 5.85 -7.34 -10.54
C TRP A 151 5.32 -8.20 -11.70
N ARG A 152 4.08 -8.68 -11.62
CA ARG A 152 3.43 -9.45 -12.70
C ARG A 152 3.16 -8.63 -13.96
N VAL A 153 2.71 -7.38 -13.82
CA VAL A 153 2.48 -6.47 -14.97
C VAL A 153 3.78 -6.19 -15.71
N ARG A 154 4.90 -6.02 -15.00
CA ARG A 154 6.23 -5.85 -15.65
C ARG A 154 6.63 -7.05 -16.51
N ALA A 155 6.25 -8.26 -16.11
CA ALA A 155 6.53 -9.47 -16.89
C ALA A 155 5.61 -9.62 -18.11
N VAL A 156 4.32 -9.30 -17.98
CA VAL A 156 3.32 -9.54 -19.03
C VAL A 156 3.20 -8.37 -20.02
N MET A 157 3.32 -7.12 -19.55
CA MET A 157 3.29 -5.92 -20.39
C MET A 157 4.37 -4.92 -19.96
N PRO A 158 5.62 -5.10 -20.44
CA PRO A 158 6.78 -4.33 -19.96
C PRO A 158 6.67 -2.82 -20.10
N SER A 159 5.99 -2.31 -21.15
CA SER A 159 5.78 -0.87 -21.37
C SER A 159 5.00 -0.23 -20.23
N VAL A 160 3.85 -0.82 -19.87
CA VAL A 160 3.02 -0.37 -18.76
C VAL A 160 3.72 -0.60 -17.42
N GLY A 161 4.38 -1.75 -17.25
CA GLY A 161 5.14 -2.04 -16.04
C GLY A 161 6.27 -1.02 -15.78
N ARG A 162 6.98 -0.56 -16.82
CA ARG A 162 7.98 0.51 -16.71
C ARG A 162 7.36 1.85 -16.35
N ALA A 163 6.22 2.20 -16.96
CA ALA A 163 5.49 3.44 -16.64
C ALA A 163 5.04 3.46 -15.17
N LEU A 164 4.44 2.38 -14.67
CA LEU A 164 4.02 2.27 -13.27
C LEU A 164 5.20 2.27 -12.29
N TRP A 165 6.33 1.65 -12.67
CA TRP A 165 7.55 1.68 -11.87
C TRP A 165 8.23 3.05 -11.85
N SER A 166 8.01 3.89 -12.87
CA SER A 166 8.52 5.27 -12.86
C SER A 166 7.93 6.08 -11.70
N LEU A 167 6.73 5.71 -11.23
CA LEU A 167 6.04 6.26 -10.05
C LEU A 167 6.57 5.71 -8.72
N ARG A 168 7.77 5.09 -8.67
CA ARG A 168 8.38 4.54 -7.44
C ARG A 168 8.34 5.46 -6.22
N TRP A 169 8.45 6.78 -6.42
CA TRP A 169 8.39 7.75 -5.32
C TRP A 169 6.99 7.86 -4.72
N VAL A 170 5.94 7.69 -5.54
CA VAL A 170 4.55 7.59 -5.06
C VAL A 170 4.39 6.34 -4.21
N TRP A 171 4.93 5.19 -4.64
CA TRP A 171 4.88 3.95 -3.86
C TRP A 171 5.60 4.08 -2.51
N VAL A 172 6.76 4.74 -2.48
CA VAL A 172 7.48 5.03 -1.24
C VAL A 172 6.65 5.95 -0.33
N ALA A 173 6.04 7.01 -0.89
CA ALA A 173 5.20 7.93 -0.13
C ALA A 173 3.97 7.23 0.47
N VAL A 174 3.29 6.37 -0.31
CA VAL A 174 2.16 5.55 0.16
C VAL A 174 2.59 4.63 1.29
N LEU A 175 3.77 3.98 1.18
CA LEU A 175 4.28 3.12 2.24
C LEU A 175 4.58 3.90 3.53
N VAL A 176 5.32 5.02 3.42
CA VAL A 176 5.65 5.87 4.57
C VAL A 176 4.38 6.38 5.23
N PHE A 177 3.39 6.80 4.44
CA PHE A 177 2.09 7.22 4.95
C PHE A 177 1.37 6.08 5.68
N ALA A 178 1.28 4.89 5.07
CA ALA A 178 0.61 3.73 5.67
C ALA A 178 1.24 3.33 7.02
N VAL A 179 2.57 3.31 7.11
CA VAL A 179 3.29 3.03 8.35
C VAL A 179 3.08 4.14 9.39
N SER A 180 3.05 5.41 8.96
CA SER A 180 2.79 6.56 9.85
C SER A 180 1.37 6.56 10.43
N ALA A 181 0.39 6.17 9.60
CA ALA A 181 -1.00 5.99 10.02
C ALA A 181 -1.17 4.79 10.95
N GLU A 182 -0.42 3.72 10.71
CA GLU A 182 -0.41 2.56 11.63
C GLU A 182 0.18 2.93 12.98
N LEU A 183 1.27 3.69 13.01
CA LEU A 183 1.81 4.24 14.25
C LEU A 183 0.79 5.14 14.96
N ALA A 184 0.06 5.98 14.22
CA ALA A 184 -0.98 6.84 14.80
C ALA A 184 -2.07 6.01 15.49
N ARG A 185 -2.49 4.89 14.87
CA ARG A 185 -3.43 3.95 15.49
C ARG A 185 -2.86 3.32 16.76
N ILE A 186 -1.59 2.92 16.75
CA ILE A 186 -0.94 2.35 17.94
C ILE A 186 -0.91 3.38 19.07
N VAL A 187 -0.47 4.61 18.80
CA VAL A 187 -0.44 5.69 19.79
C VAL A 187 -1.82 6.02 20.32
N HIS A 188 -2.84 6.05 19.46
CA HIS A 188 -4.21 6.26 19.90
C HIS A 188 -4.70 5.16 20.85
N ASN A 189 -4.61 3.90 20.43
CA ASN A 189 -5.21 2.79 21.16
C ASN A 189 -4.41 2.37 22.40
N VAL A 190 -3.10 2.59 22.41
CA VAL A 190 -2.22 2.16 23.51
C VAL A 190 -1.92 3.31 24.47
N LEU A 191 -1.77 4.54 23.96
CA LEU A 191 -1.31 5.70 24.73
C LEU A 191 -2.42 6.74 24.97
N GLY A 192 -3.61 6.52 24.41
CA GLY A 192 -4.81 7.32 24.70
C GLY A 192 -4.85 8.70 24.03
N VAL A 193 -3.96 8.98 23.08
CA VAL A 193 -4.02 10.23 22.29
C VAL A 193 -5.23 10.17 21.36
N PRO A 194 -6.15 11.14 21.35
CA PRO A 194 -7.31 11.09 20.46
C PRO A 194 -6.93 10.93 18.99
N PHE A 195 -7.68 10.11 18.24
CA PHE A 195 -7.41 9.85 16.81
C PHE A 195 -7.92 10.99 15.92
N THR A 196 -7.37 12.18 16.13
CA THR A 196 -7.60 13.34 15.28
C THR A 196 -6.26 13.87 14.78
N PHE A 197 -6.28 14.54 13.63
CA PHE A 197 -5.06 15.13 13.09
C PHE A 197 -4.43 16.15 14.06
N ALA A 198 -5.24 16.99 14.69
CA ALA A 198 -4.75 18.04 15.60
C ALA A 198 -4.09 17.44 16.85
N ASP A 199 -4.74 16.46 17.49
CA ASP A 199 -4.25 15.84 18.72
C ASP A 199 -2.98 15.00 18.47
N LEU A 200 -2.96 14.23 17.37
CA LEU A 200 -1.78 13.46 16.98
C LEU A 200 -0.63 14.40 16.60
N TYR A 201 -0.91 15.45 15.83
CA TYR A 201 0.13 16.40 15.42
C TYR A 201 0.74 17.13 16.63
N GLY A 202 -0.09 17.54 17.60
CA GLY A 202 0.35 18.19 18.84
C GLY A 202 0.98 17.26 19.87
N SER A 203 0.93 15.93 19.68
CA SER A 203 1.50 14.97 20.62
C SER A 203 3.01 14.84 20.42
N GLU A 204 3.80 15.34 21.39
CA GLU A 204 5.26 15.20 21.41
C GLU A 204 5.70 13.72 21.32
N LEU A 205 4.97 12.83 22.01
CA LEU A 205 5.25 11.40 22.00
C LEU A 205 5.01 10.78 20.62
N TYR A 206 3.94 11.16 19.93
CA TYR A 206 3.68 10.71 18.55
C TYR A 206 4.79 11.20 17.61
N GLN A 207 5.17 12.48 17.69
CA GLN A 207 6.23 13.05 16.85
C GLN A 207 7.56 12.33 17.06
N MET A 208 7.93 12.05 18.32
CA MET A 208 9.13 11.30 18.66
C MET A 208 9.11 9.88 18.08
N MET A 209 8.02 9.13 18.30
CA MET A 209 7.88 7.78 17.74
C MET A 209 7.88 7.78 16.21
N LEU A 210 7.30 8.80 15.59
CA LEU A 210 7.29 8.97 14.14
C LEU A 210 8.70 9.22 13.60
N SER A 211 9.53 10.00 14.31
CA SER A 211 10.96 10.22 13.99
C SER A 211 11.75 8.92 14.05
N VAL A 212 11.59 8.14 15.11
CA VAL A 212 12.25 6.83 15.24
C VAL A 212 11.81 5.89 14.12
N THR A 213 10.50 5.83 13.85
CA THR A 213 9.94 4.96 12.81
C THR A 213 10.45 5.31 11.42
N TRP A 214 10.51 6.61 11.08
CA TRP A 214 11.08 7.07 9.82
C TRP A 214 12.58 6.82 9.73
N GLY A 215 13.33 6.97 10.83
CA GLY A 215 14.74 6.62 10.90
C GLY A 215 15.00 5.13 10.62
N VAL A 216 14.21 4.24 11.23
CA VAL A 216 14.28 2.78 10.97
C VAL A 216 13.93 2.46 9.51
N MET A 217 12.88 3.08 8.96
CA MET A 217 12.52 2.91 7.54
C MET A 217 13.65 3.40 6.62
N ALA A 218 14.23 4.57 6.90
CA ALA A 218 15.32 5.14 6.12
C ALA A 218 16.53 4.21 6.08
N LEU A 219 16.95 3.72 7.26
CA LEU A 219 18.04 2.75 7.36
C LEU A 219 17.72 1.46 6.61
N GLY A 220 16.50 0.92 6.78
CA GLY A 220 16.05 -0.27 6.07
C GLY A 220 16.14 -0.12 4.55
N PHE A 221 15.69 1.01 4.01
CA PHE A 221 15.80 1.34 2.59
C PHE A 221 17.24 1.48 2.10
N MET A 222 18.11 2.14 2.87
CA MET A 222 19.53 2.29 2.54
C MET A 222 20.26 0.95 2.54
N VAL A 223 20.05 0.12 3.57
CA VAL A 223 20.63 -1.23 3.67
C VAL A 223 20.12 -2.11 2.53
N ALA A 224 18.81 -2.13 2.28
CA ALA A 224 18.23 -2.86 1.16
C ALA A 224 18.77 -2.36 -0.18
N GLY A 225 18.93 -1.04 -0.34
CA GLY A 225 19.54 -0.41 -1.52
C GLY A 225 20.98 -0.85 -1.74
N ASN A 226 21.80 -0.87 -0.69
CA ASN A 226 23.19 -1.32 -0.77
C ASN A 226 23.29 -2.82 -1.11
N ARG A 227 22.56 -3.67 -0.37
CA ARG A 227 22.56 -5.13 -0.59
C ARG A 227 22.11 -5.53 -1.99
N SER A 228 21.25 -4.73 -2.60
CA SER A 228 20.69 -5.00 -3.91
C SER A 228 21.25 -4.12 -5.02
N ARG A 229 22.30 -3.34 -4.74
CA ARG A 229 22.92 -2.36 -5.64
C ARG A 229 21.92 -1.38 -6.27
N SER A 230 20.76 -1.18 -5.64
CA SER A 230 19.68 -0.35 -6.17
C SER A 230 19.78 1.06 -5.62
N ARG A 231 20.30 1.98 -6.45
CA ARG A 231 20.35 3.41 -6.13
C ARG A 231 18.97 3.96 -5.79
N ALA A 232 17.91 3.52 -6.48
CA ALA A 232 16.55 3.98 -6.22
C ALA A 232 16.09 3.66 -4.78
N ARG A 233 16.33 2.43 -4.29
CA ARG A 233 16.02 2.05 -2.91
C ARG A 233 16.87 2.82 -1.90
N TRP A 234 18.15 3.01 -2.20
CA TRP A 234 19.04 3.79 -1.35
C TRP A 234 18.58 5.25 -1.22
N PHE A 235 18.24 5.90 -2.34
CA PHE A 235 17.74 7.28 -2.35
C PHE A 235 16.38 7.41 -1.66
N ALA A 236 15.51 6.39 -1.71
CA ALA A 236 14.29 6.40 -0.91
C ALA A 236 14.60 6.56 0.59
N GLY A 237 15.58 5.80 1.09
CA GLY A 237 16.03 5.94 2.47
C GLY A 237 16.67 7.30 2.75
N ALA A 238 17.51 7.80 1.84
CA ALA A 238 18.14 9.12 1.96
C ALA A 238 17.12 10.26 2.03
N ILE A 239 16.08 10.21 1.21
CA ILE A 239 15.00 11.21 1.21
C ILE A 239 14.21 11.14 2.52
N ILE A 240 13.82 9.94 2.97
CA ILE A 240 13.10 9.78 4.26
C ILE A 240 13.96 10.32 5.42
N LEU A 241 15.26 10.01 5.43
CA LEU A 241 16.19 10.52 6.43
C LEU A 241 16.28 12.04 6.39
N ALA A 242 16.48 12.63 5.20
CA ALA A 242 16.59 14.08 5.04
C ALA A 242 15.32 14.79 5.55
N ILE A 243 14.14 14.27 5.20
CA ILE A 243 12.86 14.80 5.70
C ILE A 243 12.79 14.64 7.23
N THR A 244 13.19 13.49 7.78
CA THR A 244 13.22 13.27 9.23
C THR A 244 14.11 14.30 9.92
N VAL A 245 15.32 14.51 9.40
CA VAL A 245 16.26 15.50 9.93
C VAL A 245 15.65 16.91 9.89
N VAL A 246 15.12 17.33 8.75
CA VAL A 246 14.48 18.64 8.60
C VAL A 246 13.33 18.79 9.60
N LYS A 247 12.50 17.76 9.79
CA LYS A 247 11.37 17.83 10.74
C LYS A 247 11.84 17.97 12.19
N LEU A 248 12.94 17.32 12.59
CA LEU A 248 13.51 17.49 13.95
C LEU A 248 13.87 18.96 14.19
N PHE A 249 14.43 19.65 13.18
CA PHE A 249 14.73 21.08 13.29
C PHE A 249 13.49 21.97 13.35
N LEU A 250 12.44 21.63 12.61
CA LEU A 250 11.23 22.45 12.55
C LEU A 250 10.30 22.24 13.75
N VAL A 251 10.20 21.00 14.24
CA VAL A 251 9.27 20.61 15.30
C VAL A 251 9.98 20.67 16.65
N ASP A 252 11.08 19.93 16.81
CA ASP A 252 11.71 19.72 18.12
C ASP A 252 12.62 20.88 18.55
N LEU A 253 13.12 21.68 17.59
CA LEU A 253 14.05 22.79 17.83
C LEU A 253 13.41 24.18 17.81
N SER A 254 12.08 24.23 17.60
CA SER A 254 11.31 25.48 17.63
C SER A 254 11.25 26.12 19.02
N GLY A 255 11.32 25.31 20.09
CA GLY A 255 11.18 25.74 21.49
C GLY A 255 12.45 25.74 22.35
N ILE A 256 13.62 25.38 21.80
CA ILE A 256 14.88 25.26 22.57
C ILE A 256 15.92 26.33 22.23
N GLY A 257 16.70 26.71 23.23
CA GLY A 257 17.69 27.80 23.16
C GLY A 257 18.82 27.57 22.14
N THR A 258 19.49 28.67 21.75
CA THR A 258 20.49 28.72 20.67
C THR A 258 21.60 27.67 20.79
N VAL A 259 22.08 27.38 22.00
CA VAL A 259 23.15 26.39 22.23
C VAL A 259 22.68 24.96 21.93
N ALA A 260 21.48 24.59 22.37
CA ALA A 260 20.89 23.28 22.05
C ALA A 260 20.75 23.10 20.54
N ARG A 261 20.40 24.18 19.82
CA ARG A 261 20.30 24.16 18.36
C ARG A 261 21.63 23.89 17.66
N ILE A 262 22.73 24.50 18.12
CA ILE A 262 24.07 24.24 17.59
C ILE A 262 24.48 22.77 17.81
N VAL A 263 24.27 22.24 19.02
CA VAL A 263 24.59 20.84 19.34
C VAL A 263 23.78 19.87 18.49
N SER A 264 22.47 20.14 18.27
CA SER A 264 21.63 19.33 17.38
C SER A 264 22.09 19.37 15.92
N PHE A 265 22.51 20.54 15.40
CA PHE A 265 23.10 20.63 14.04
C PHE A 265 24.36 19.78 13.90
N ILE A 266 25.24 19.81 14.91
CA ILE A 266 26.45 18.99 14.92
C ILE A 266 26.09 17.50 14.97
N GLY A 267 25.20 17.10 15.89
CA GLY A 267 24.77 15.70 16.04
C GLY A 267 24.15 15.14 14.76
N VAL A 268 23.30 15.92 14.09
CA VAL A 268 22.76 15.57 12.78
C VAL A 268 23.87 15.47 11.72
N GLY A 269 24.79 16.43 11.66
CA GLY A 269 25.90 16.41 10.72
C GLY A 269 26.75 15.15 10.87
N LEU A 270 27.04 14.75 12.11
CA LEU A 270 27.74 13.51 12.43
C LEU A 270 26.92 12.27 12.03
N LEU A 271 25.60 12.27 12.25
CA LEU A 271 24.73 11.17 11.83
C LEU A 271 24.71 11.01 10.29
N ILE A 272 24.62 12.12 9.56
CA ILE A 272 24.70 12.11 8.09
C ILE A 272 26.07 11.57 7.63
N LEU A 273 27.15 12.00 8.28
CA LEU A 273 28.50 11.50 7.99
C LEU A 273 28.63 9.99 8.25
N LEU A 274 28.11 9.51 9.39
CA LEU A 274 28.08 8.10 9.73
C LEU A 274 27.30 7.29 8.69
N ILE A 275 26.16 7.77 8.25
CA ILE A 275 25.32 7.10 7.25
C ILE A 275 26.01 7.08 5.88
N ALA A 276 26.65 8.18 5.49
CA ALA A 276 27.46 8.24 4.27
C ALA A 276 28.63 7.23 4.30
N PHE A 277 29.19 6.97 5.48
CA PHE A 277 30.26 5.98 5.69
C PHE A 277 29.73 4.52 5.72
N VAL A 278 28.66 4.24 6.48
CA VAL A 278 28.14 2.88 6.69
C VAL A 278 27.34 2.35 5.49
N ALA A 279 26.66 3.25 4.78
CA ALA A 279 25.82 2.89 3.65
C ALA A 279 26.15 3.82 2.45
N PRO A 280 27.33 3.68 1.82
CA PRO A 280 27.69 4.48 0.66
C PRO A 280 26.72 4.19 -0.51
N ALA A 281 26.44 5.21 -1.31
CA ALA A 281 25.57 5.06 -2.47
C ALA A 281 26.21 4.11 -3.51
N PRO A 282 25.47 3.12 -4.05
CA PRO A 282 26.01 2.20 -5.06
C PRO A 282 26.58 2.93 -6.29
N HIS A 283 27.79 2.57 -6.72
CA HIS A 283 28.44 3.13 -7.91
C HIS A 283 27.65 2.78 -9.19
N ARG A 284 27.63 3.70 -10.16
CA ARG A 284 26.82 3.59 -11.39
C ARG A 284 27.18 2.35 -12.23
N ALA A 285 28.46 2.01 -12.33
CA ALA A 285 28.96 0.88 -13.13
C ALA A 285 28.53 -0.50 -12.59
N GLU A 286 28.47 -0.66 -11.26
CA GLU A 286 28.08 -1.93 -10.63
C GLU A 286 26.57 -2.19 -10.67
N ALA A 287 25.77 -1.11 -10.69
CA ALA A 287 24.31 -1.19 -10.75
C ALA A 287 23.78 -1.51 -12.15
N GLU A 288 24.53 -1.19 -13.21
CA GLU A 288 24.17 -1.52 -14.60
C GLU A 288 24.59 -2.95 -14.98
N ALA A 289 25.73 -3.44 -14.47
CA ALA A 289 26.19 -4.81 -14.72
C ALA A 289 25.21 -5.90 -14.23
N THR A 290 24.53 -5.67 -13.10
CA THR A 290 23.54 -6.61 -12.54
C THR A 290 22.17 -6.55 -13.23
N VAL A 291 21.83 -5.45 -13.91
CA VAL A 291 20.59 -5.37 -14.73
C VAL A 291 20.79 -6.05 -16.10
N ALA A 292 22.03 -6.20 -16.55
CA ALA A 292 22.35 -6.96 -17.76
C ALA A 292 22.41 -8.49 -17.52
N GLU A 293 22.62 -8.93 -16.28
CA GLU A 293 22.68 -10.36 -15.90
C GLU A 293 21.34 -10.96 -15.42
N VAL A 294 20.27 -10.16 -15.27
CA VAL A 294 18.92 -10.58 -14.81
C VAL A 294 17.87 -10.31 -15.87
#